data_AF-A0A645IHS0-F1
#
_entry.id   AF-A0A645IHS0-F1
#
_cell.length_a   1.000
_cell.length_b   1.000
_cell.length_c   1.000
_cell.angle_alpha   90.00
_cell.angle_beta   90.00
_cell.angle_gamma   90.00
#
_symmetry.space_group_name_H-M   'P 1'
#
loop_
_entity.id
_entity.type
_entity.pdbx_description
1 polymer ?
#
loop_
_entity_poly.entity_id
_entity_poly.type
_entity_poly.pdbx_seq_one_letter_code
_entity_poly.pdbx_strand_id
1 'polypeptide(L)'
;MVGACTGNTTITTYVESSSGVAEGGRTGLTAVVTAIGFLIATFLSPLFVIIPDAATGPALIFVGFLMISSLSQVDFSNFSEAFGPFVMLMFTTFCGSIAAGIAAGILAHVFIKVLTGKFKEIHPGMYVLCLPLLLYFIVK
;
A
#
# COMPACT_ATOMS: atom_id res chain seq x y z
N MET A 1 3.90 -14.37 3.44
CA MET A 1 4.61 -15.21 4.44
C MET A 1 5.90 -15.77 3.87
N VAL A 2 5.88 -16.53 2.76
CA VAL A 2 7.10 -17.05 2.10
C VAL A 2 8.14 -15.94 1.81
N GLY A 3 7.72 -14.80 1.26
CA GLY A 3 8.62 -13.67 0.98
C GLY A 3 9.36 -13.11 2.21
N ALA A 4 8.69 -13.06 3.37
CA ALA A 4 9.32 -12.61 4.62
C ALA A 4 10.32 -13.65 5.14
N CYS A 5 10.03 -14.95 4.97
CA CYS A 5 10.94 -16.03 5.33
C CYS A 5 12.20 -16.05 4.46
N THR A 6 12.10 -15.59 3.20
CA THR A 6 13.23 -15.49 2.27
C THR A 6 13.96 -14.14 2.36
N GLY A 7 13.65 -13.29 3.36
CA GLY A 7 14.32 -12.01 3.57
C GLY A 7 13.91 -10.89 2.61
N ASN A 8 12.82 -11.03 1.86
CA ASN A 8 12.31 -9.99 0.97
C ASN A 8 11.46 -8.97 1.73
N THR A 9 11.36 -7.76 1.17
CA THR A 9 10.45 -6.71 1.66
C THR A 9 8.98 -7.11 1.44
N THR A 10 8.07 -6.41 2.11
CA THR A 10 6.64 -6.65 1.98
C THR A 10 6.17 -6.43 0.54
N ILE A 11 5.73 -7.50 -0.11
CA ILE A 11 5.17 -7.45 -1.47
C ILE A 11 3.74 -6.89 -1.38
N THR A 12 3.47 -5.81 -2.09
CA THR A 12 2.14 -5.19 -2.20
C THR A 12 1.66 -5.20 -3.65
N THR A 13 0.35 -5.06 -3.87
CA THR A 13 -0.23 -4.91 -5.20
C THR A 13 0.19 -3.55 -5.78
N TYR A 14 0.83 -3.57 -6.95
CA TYR A 14 1.26 -2.36 -7.66
C TYR A 14 0.12 -1.81 -8.54
N VAL A 15 0.06 -0.49 -8.71
CA VAL A 15 -0.92 0.18 -9.57
C VAL A 15 -0.79 -0.30 -11.02
N GLU A 16 0.43 -0.56 -11.46
CA GLU A 16 0.76 -1.08 -12.78
C GLU A 16 0.30 -2.53 -12.97
N SER A 17 0.05 -3.27 -11.88
CA SER A 17 -0.58 -4.59 -11.98
C SER A 17 -2.08 -4.48 -12.29
N SER A 18 -2.72 -3.37 -11.92
CA SER A 18 -4.15 -3.15 -12.19
C SER A 18 -4.45 -2.92 -13.68
N SER A 19 -3.55 -2.29 -14.44
CA SER A 19 -3.69 -2.16 -15.90
C SER A 19 -3.59 -3.52 -16.60
N GLY A 20 -2.75 -4.43 -16.10
CA GLY A 20 -2.69 -5.81 -16.59
C GLY A 20 -4.00 -6.59 -16.39
N VAL A 21 -4.75 -6.27 -15.32
CA VAL A 21 -6.10 -6.83 -15.09
C VAL A 21 -7.13 -6.19 -16.02
N ALA A 22 -7.00 -4.88 -16.31
CA ALA A 22 -7.87 -4.15 -17.24
C ALA A 22 -7.75 -4.69 -18.68
N GLU A 23 -6.54 -5.04 -19.11
CA GLU A 23 -6.24 -5.67 -20.41
C GLU A 23 -6.64 -7.17 -20.49
N GLY A 24 -7.34 -7.70 -19.48
CA GLY A 24 -7.90 -9.06 -19.50
C GLY A 24 -7.08 -10.12 -18.74
N GLY A 25 -6.01 -9.72 -18.03
CA GLY A 25 -5.18 -10.59 -17.19
C GLY A 25 -5.87 -11.03 -15.89
N ARG A 26 -6.96 -11.80 -15.98
CA ARG A 26 -7.80 -12.18 -14.83
C ARG A 26 -7.56 -13.59 -14.29
N THR A 27 -6.83 -14.43 -15.01
CA THR A 27 -6.69 -15.87 -14.71
C THR A 27 -5.48 -16.23 -13.85
N GLY A 28 -4.75 -15.24 -13.32
CA GLY A 28 -3.52 -15.45 -12.54
C GLY A 28 -2.32 -15.96 -13.36
N LEU A 29 -2.56 -16.51 -14.56
CA LEU A 29 -1.51 -16.93 -15.49
C LEU A 29 -0.61 -15.75 -15.89
N THR A 30 -1.17 -14.55 -16.01
CA THR A 30 -0.39 -13.32 -16.22
C THR A 30 0.61 -13.07 -15.10
N ALA A 31 0.21 -13.25 -13.84
CA ALA A 31 1.11 -13.11 -12.70
C ALA A 31 2.22 -14.17 -12.71
N VAL A 32 1.92 -15.42 -13.12
CA VAL A 32 2.93 -16.49 -13.25
C VAL A 32 3.94 -16.18 -14.36
N VAL A 33 3.47 -15.76 -15.53
CA VAL A 33 4.35 -15.38 -16.65
C VAL A 33 5.23 -14.20 -16.27
N THR A 34 4.68 -13.18 -15.61
CA THR A 34 5.46 -12.05 -15.08
C THR A 34 6.49 -12.51 -14.06
N ALA A 35 6.14 -13.42 -13.13
CA ALA A 35 7.07 -13.95 -12.15
C ALA A 35 8.24 -14.73 -12.79
N ILE A 36 7.96 -15.55 -13.82
CA ILE A 36 9.00 -16.25 -14.59
C ILE A 36 9.89 -15.24 -15.32
N GLY A 37 9.31 -14.19 -15.92
CA GLY A 37 10.06 -13.11 -16.54
C GLY A 37 11.01 -12.40 -15.56
N PHE A 38 10.53 -12.08 -14.35
CA PHE A 38 11.35 -11.50 -13.29
C PHE A 38 12.44 -12.45 -12.76
N LEU A 39 12.16 -13.76 -12.73
CA LEU A 39 13.16 -14.78 -12.38
C LEU A 39 14.29 -14.79 -13.41
N ILE A 40 13.97 -14.76 -14.70
CA ILE A 40 14.96 -14.65 -15.78
C ILE A 40 15.71 -13.30 -15.69
N ALA A 41 14.99 -12.21 -15.42
CA ALA A 41 15.58 -10.88 -15.25
C ALA A 41 16.61 -10.81 -14.11
N THR A 42 16.51 -11.67 -13.09
CA THR A 42 17.49 -11.74 -12.01
C THR A 42 18.89 -12.13 -12.52
N PHE A 43 18.99 -12.98 -13.55
CA PHE A 43 20.26 -13.29 -14.21
C PHE A 43 20.78 -12.13 -15.07
N LEU A 44 19.87 -11.28 -15.56
CA LEU A 44 20.19 -10.04 -16.29
C LEU A 44 20.37 -8.83 -15.35
N SER A 45 20.30 -9.02 -14.02
CA SER A 45 20.57 -7.98 -13.01
C SER A 45 21.75 -7.05 -13.32
N PRO A 46 22.94 -7.52 -13.77
CA PRO A 46 24.06 -6.63 -14.04
C PRO A 46 23.81 -5.63 -15.19
N LEU A 47 22.89 -5.91 -16.11
CA LEU A 47 22.54 -4.97 -17.18
C LEU A 47 21.70 -3.80 -16.66
N PHE A 48 20.86 -4.02 -15.64
CA PHE A 48 20.02 -2.96 -15.08
C PHE A 48 20.82 -1.95 -14.25
N VAL A 49 21.96 -2.36 -13.69
CA VAL A 49 22.85 -1.47 -12.92
C VAL A 49 23.56 -0.43 -13.82
N ILE A 50 23.62 -0.66 -15.13
CA ILE A 50 24.21 0.28 -16.10
C ILE A 50 23.26 1.46 -16.37
N ILE A 51 21.97 1.35 -16.03
CA ILE A 51 20.97 2.39 -16.26
C ILE A 51 21.25 3.56 -15.29
N PRO A 52 21.46 4.79 -15.80
CA PRO A 52 21.68 5.95 -14.94
C PRO A 52 20.46 6.25 -14.06
N ASP A 53 20.69 6.68 -12.82
CA ASP A 53 19.61 7.10 -11.90
C ASP A 53 18.77 8.27 -12.45
N ALA A 54 19.38 9.09 -13.32
CA ALA A 54 18.67 10.17 -14.02
C ALA A 54 17.54 9.65 -14.92
N ALA A 55 17.61 8.40 -15.40
CA ALA A 55 16.57 7.79 -16.21
C ALA A 55 15.44 7.17 -15.36
N THR A 56 15.75 6.67 -14.16
CA THR A 56 14.77 6.03 -13.26
C THR A 56 13.97 7.04 -12.45
N GLY A 57 14.56 8.20 -12.12
CA GLY A 57 13.90 9.25 -11.34
C GLY A 57 12.57 9.74 -11.93
N PRO A 58 12.52 10.21 -13.20
CA PRO A 58 11.28 10.66 -13.82
C PRO A 58 10.18 9.58 -13.88
N ALA A 59 10.58 8.32 -14.08
CA ALA A 59 9.65 7.19 -14.07
C ALA A 59 9.01 7.01 -12.68
N LEU A 60 9.81 7.06 -11.61
CA LEU A 60 9.32 6.96 -10.24
C LEU A 60 8.40 8.14 -9.84
N ILE A 61 8.69 9.36 -10.32
CA ILE A 61 7.82 10.52 -10.10
C ILE A 61 6.46 10.30 -10.78
N PHE A 62 6.46 9.81 -12.01
CA PHE A 62 5.22 9.53 -12.74
C PHE A 62 4.39 8.43 -12.06
N VAL A 63 5.03 7.35 -11.59
CA VAL A 63 4.36 6.30 -10.81
C VAL A 63 3.76 6.87 -9.53
N GLY A 64 4.50 7.69 -8.78
CA GLY A 64 3.99 8.36 -7.58
C GLY A 64 2.76 9.24 -7.87
N PHE A 65 2.77 9.96 -9.00
CA PHE A 65 1.62 10.75 -9.45
C PHE A 65 0.40 9.87 -9.73
N LEU A 66 0.58 8.72 -10.39
CA LEU A 66 -0.52 7.77 -10.61
C LEU A 66 -1.07 7.21 -9.28
N MET A 67 -0.23 6.98 -8.28
CA MET A 67 -0.67 6.51 -6.95
C MET A 67 -1.49 7.55 -6.18
N ILE A 68 -1.20 8.84 -6.35
CA ILE A 68 -2.01 9.92 -5.74
C ILE A 68 -3.43 9.94 -6.29
N SER A 69 -3.65 9.52 -7.55
CA SER A 69 -5.00 9.45 -8.13
C SER A 69 -5.97 8.60 -7.32
N SER A 70 -5.47 7.56 -6.63
CA SER A 70 -6.27 6.73 -5.72
C SER A 70 -6.86 7.52 -4.54
N LEU A 71 -6.26 8.64 -4.13
CA LEU A 71 -6.83 9.51 -3.09
C LEU A 71 -8.13 10.18 -3.57
N SER A 72 -8.31 10.38 -4.87
CA SER A 72 -9.56 10.93 -5.42
C SER A 72 -10.75 9.98 -5.26
N GLN A 73 -10.52 8.70 -4.97
CA GLN A 73 -11.60 7.75 -4.71
C GLN A 73 -12.12 7.82 -3.26
N VAL A 74 -11.44 8.59 -2.39
CA VAL A 74 -11.89 8.82 -1.01
C VAL A 74 -13.04 9.83 -1.02
N ASP A 75 -14.15 9.49 -0.37
CA ASP A 75 -15.28 10.40 -0.20
C ASP A 75 -14.97 11.46 0.88
N PHE A 76 -14.51 12.63 0.42
CA PHE A 76 -14.22 13.77 1.29
C PHE A 76 -15.48 14.48 1.83
N SER A 77 -16.68 14.15 1.34
CA SER A 77 -17.92 14.73 1.87
C SER A 77 -18.27 14.18 3.26
N ASN A 78 -17.84 12.93 3.54
CA ASN A 78 -18.05 12.27 4.81
C ASN A 78 -16.82 12.38 5.72
N PHE A 79 -16.87 13.27 6.71
CA PHE A 79 -15.76 13.50 7.65
C PHE A 79 -15.28 12.20 8.33
N SER A 80 -16.21 11.32 8.71
CA SER A 80 -15.88 10.04 9.37
C SER A 80 -15.11 9.08 8.47
N GLU A 81 -15.18 9.20 7.14
CA GLU A 81 -14.46 8.33 6.21
C GLU A 81 -13.16 8.97 5.73
N ALA A 82 -13.15 10.30 5.55
CA ALA A 82 -11.98 11.05 5.12
C ALA A 82 -10.90 11.19 6.22
N PHE A 83 -11.29 11.19 7.50
CA PHE A 83 -10.36 11.43 8.62
C PHE A 83 -9.25 10.38 8.71
N GLY A 84 -9.57 9.09 8.54
CA GLY A 84 -8.59 8.00 8.58
C GLY A 84 -7.48 8.12 7.51
N PRO A 85 -7.83 8.20 6.22
CA PRO A 85 -6.88 8.43 5.13
C PRO A 85 -6.07 9.72 5.31
N PHE A 86 -6.68 10.79 5.84
CA PHE A 86 -5.96 12.03 6.13
C PHE A 86 -4.88 11.83 7.19
N VAL A 87 -5.21 11.18 8.32
CA VAL A 87 -4.23 10.84 9.37
C VAL A 87 -3.15 9.91 8.82
N MET A 88 -3.52 8.95 7.96
CA MET A 88 -2.57 8.06 7.29
C MET A 88 -1.51 8.82 6.50
N LEU A 89 -1.93 9.78 5.67
CA LEU A 89 -1.02 10.59 4.85
C LEU A 89 -0.11 11.46 5.71
N MET A 90 -0.68 12.11 6.72
CA MET A 90 0.07 12.96 7.65
C MET A 90 1.13 12.15 8.39
N PHE A 91 0.76 11.05 9.05
CA PHE A 91 1.71 10.22 9.79
C PHE A 91 2.76 9.55 8.88
N THR A 92 2.40 9.15 7.67
CA THR A 92 3.38 8.61 6.71
C THR A 92 4.45 9.65 6.39
N THR A 93 4.03 10.89 6.12
CA THR A 93 4.92 11.99 5.75
C THR A 93 5.80 12.42 6.91
N PHE A 94 5.24 12.54 8.12
CA PHE A 94 5.99 12.99 9.30
C PHE A 94 6.88 11.91 9.93
N CYS A 95 6.43 10.66 9.98
CA CYS A 95 7.21 9.58 10.61
C CYS A 95 8.23 8.95 9.65
N GLY A 96 8.22 9.32 8.35
CA GLY A 96 9.07 8.69 7.33
C GLY A 96 8.83 7.18 7.19
N SER A 97 7.71 6.67 7.71
CA SER A 97 7.39 5.25 7.76
C SER A 97 5.97 5.01 7.28
N ILE A 98 5.84 4.36 6.13
CA ILE A 98 4.55 3.93 5.57
C ILE A 98 3.82 3.02 6.55
N ALA A 99 4.55 2.12 7.24
CA ALA A 99 3.95 1.22 8.22
C ALA A 99 3.32 1.97 9.40
N ALA A 100 4.01 2.98 9.96
CA ALA A 100 3.47 3.80 11.04
C ALA A 100 2.27 4.64 10.59
N GLY A 101 2.33 5.18 9.37
CA GLY A 101 1.22 5.92 8.77
C GLY A 101 -0.03 5.06 8.56
N ILE A 102 0.13 3.87 7.97
CA ILE A 102 -0.97 2.93 7.79
C ILE A 102 -1.60 2.55 9.14
N ALA A 103 -0.77 2.27 10.15
CA ALA A 103 -1.22 1.92 11.49
C ALA A 103 -2.04 3.05 12.13
N ALA A 104 -1.51 4.29 12.12
CA ALA A 104 -2.19 5.45 12.69
C ALA A 104 -3.48 5.78 11.94
N GLY A 105 -3.49 5.67 10.61
CA GLY A 105 -4.67 5.92 9.79
C GLY A 105 -5.80 4.93 10.05
N ILE A 106 -5.49 3.63 10.16
CA ILE A 106 -6.49 2.59 10.49
C ILE A 106 -7.05 2.83 11.90
N LEU A 107 -6.19 3.12 12.88
CA LEU A 107 -6.62 3.41 14.25
C LEU A 107 -7.51 4.65 14.30
N ALA A 108 -7.14 5.73 13.62
CA ALA A 108 -7.95 6.95 13.54
C ALA A 108 -9.29 6.70 12.85
N HIS A 109 -9.33 5.90 11.79
CA HIS A 109 -10.56 5.53 11.09
C HIS A 109 -11.52 4.74 11.99
N VAL A 110 -11.02 3.76 12.73
CA VAL A 110 -11.85 2.99 13.66
C VAL A 110 -12.30 3.88 14.82
N PHE A 111 -11.40 4.68 15.38
CA PHE A 111 -11.70 5.59 16.48
C PHE A 111 -12.80 6.61 16.12
N ILE A 112 -12.74 7.22 14.93
CA ILE A 112 -13.74 8.21 14.52
C ILE A 112 -15.11 7.57 14.24
N LYS A 113 -15.15 6.39 13.61
CA LYS A 113 -16.43 5.68 13.38
C LYS A 113 -17.06 5.17 14.68
N VAL A 114 -16.24 4.80 15.67
CA VAL A 114 -16.66 4.47 17.04
C VAL A 114 -17.26 5.71 17.71
N LEU A 115 -16.59 6.86 17.69
CA LEU A 115 -17.11 8.10 18.29
C LEU A 115 -18.38 8.62 17.62
N THR A 116 -18.51 8.43 16.30
CA THR A 116 -19.68 8.88 15.51
C THR A 116 -20.88 7.92 15.64
N GLY A 117 -20.77 6.85 16.44
CA GLY A 117 -21.86 5.88 16.66
C GLY A 117 -22.06 4.88 15.52
N LYS A 118 -21.19 4.87 14.51
CA LYS A 118 -21.29 4.06 13.28
C LYS A 118 -20.62 2.68 13.43
N PHE A 119 -20.80 2.04 14.59
CA PHE A 119 -20.13 0.79 14.93
C PHE A 119 -20.45 -0.38 13.98
N LYS A 120 -21.66 -0.40 13.41
CA LYS A 120 -22.14 -1.45 12.49
C LYS A 120 -21.59 -1.35 11.06
N GLU A 121 -21.06 -0.19 10.66
CA GLU A 121 -20.44 -0.03 9.33
C GLU A 121 -19.01 -0.61 9.29
N ILE A 122 -18.42 -0.91 10.46
CA ILE A 122 -17.06 -1.41 10.55
C ILE A 122 -17.09 -2.93 10.53
N HIS A 123 -16.37 -3.53 9.57
CA HIS A 123 -16.20 -4.97 9.53
C HIS A 123 -15.49 -5.45 10.81
N PRO A 124 -15.96 -6.52 11.49
CA PRO A 124 -15.42 -7.00 12.76
C PRO A 124 -13.89 -7.20 12.75
N GLY A 125 -13.34 -7.61 11.60
CA GLY A 125 -11.91 -7.78 11.39
C GLY A 125 -11.06 -6.51 11.59
N MET A 126 -11.60 -5.32 11.33
CA MET A 126 -10.87 -4.06 11.57
C MET A 126 -10.61 -3.82 13.05
N TYR A 127 -11.56 -4.20 13.92
CA TYR A 127 -11.37 -4.10 15.37
C TYR A 127 -10.29 -5.06 15.87
N VAL A 128 -10.26 -6.28 15.33
CA VAL A 128 -9.20 -7.26 15.64
C VAL A 128 -7.84 -6.73 15.16
N LEU A 129 -7.79 -6.06 14.02
CA LEU A 129 -6.56 -5.46 13.48
C LEU A 129 -6.05 -4.28 14.32
N CYS A 130 -6.92 -3.54 15.00
CA CYS A 130 -6.51 -2.45 15.88
C CYS A 130 -5.65 -2.94 17.06
N LEU A 131 -5.87 -4.16 17.54
CA LEU A 131 -5.16 -4.73 18.69
C LEU A 131 -3.64 -4.86 18.46
N PRO A 132 -3.15 -5.52 17.38
CA PRO A 132 -1.73 -5.56 17.06
C PRO A 132 -1.18 -4.20 16.61
N LEU A 133 -1.98 -3.34 15.99
CA LEU A 133 -1.54 -1.99 15.57
C LEU A 133 -1.28 -1.07 16.77
N LEU A 134 -2.05 -1.19 17.85
CA LEU A 134 -1.77 -0.50 19.11
C LEU A 134 -0.48 -1.02 19.75
N LEU A 135 -0.27 -2.34 19.75
CA LEU A 135 0.99 -2.93 20.24
C LEU A 135 2.20 -2.44 19.44
N TYR A 136 2.08 -2.26 18.12
CA TYR A 136 3.15 -1.71 17.29
C TYR A 136 3.59 -0.31 17.74
N PHE A 137 2.67 0.55 18.21
CA PHE A 137 2.99 1.89 18.72
C PHE A 137 3.45 1.91 20.18
N ILE A 138 3.14 0.88 20.98
CA ILE A 138 3.56 0.79 22.39
C ILE A 138 4.96 0.18 22.52
N VAL A 139 5.29 -0.78 21.65
CA VAL A 139 6.56 -1.53 21.70
C VAL A 139 7.69 -0.84 20.93
N LYS A 140 7.37 0.16 20.11
CA LYS A 140 8.29 0.86 19.21
C LYS A 140 8.40 2.32 19.58
#